data_AF-A0A7H8M618-F1
#
_entry.id   AF-A0A7H8M618-F1
#
_cell.length_a   1.000
_cell.length_b   1.000
_cell.length_c   1.000
_cell.angle_alpha   90.00
_cell.angle_beta   90.00
_cell.angle_gamma   90.00
#
_symmetry.space_group_name_H-M   'P 1'
#
loop_
_entity.id
_entity.type
_entity.pdbx_description
1 polymer ?
#
loop_
_entity_poly.entity_id
_entity_poly.type
_entity_poly.pdbx_seq_one_letter_code
_entity_poly.pdbx_strand_id
1 'polypeptide(L)'
;MIEERLSTFAGLPVHAFDGDPEGGPLPAAGEVAWGIYHHIHDNGVWGAEVPENFDRFLREVDTARVTHLVIGFWGFDCGEFDPVERLVAAADRLPRLRALFLGDIRDWDLHLSWIRHTDVSPLFAAFPELEHFEVRGSDGLRLAPLDGRAGARLRTLRFEAVMLPAEIVRAVTESELPGLRHLDLWLGGGDRPDWLASLDDLAPILAGERLPALRHLGLENAGAHDRIAEAVADAPVVERLESLSLALGTLTDAGAEALLAGRPLGHLADLDLHHHYLTEEMGARVREALPGVRVNLDDPQGFPEWLKPQWSRLGLDMSGSYISVAE
;
A
#
# COMPACT_ATOMS: atom_id res chain seq x y z
N MET A 1 -10.88 -9.25 1.87
CA MET A 1 -11.76 -8.24 2.45
C MET A 1 -11.03 -7.53 3.58
N ILE A 2 -10.95 -6.21 3.57
CA ILE A 2 -10.37 -5.46 4.70
C ILE A 2 -11.39 -5.43 5.86
N GLU A 3 -11.25 -6.37 6.79
CA GLU A 3 -12.23 -6.56 7.88
C GLU A 3 -11.96 -5.66 9.09
N GLU A 4 -10.69 -5.47 9.43
CA GLU A 4 -10.27 -4.80 10.67
C GLU A 4 -9.49 -3.50 10.39
N ARG A 5 -9.60 -2.55 11.32
CA ARG A 5 -8.71 -1.37 11.36
C ARG A 5 -7.34 -1.79 11.86
N LEU A 6 -6.32 -0.99 11.54
CA LEU A 6 -4.98 -1.23 12.05
C LEU A 6 -4.94 -1.28 13.57
N SER A 7 -4.27 -2.30 14.12
CA SER A 7 -3.92 -2.37 15.54
C SER A 7 -2.56 -1.72 15.83
N THR A 8 -1.69 -1.62 14.82
CA THR A 8 -0.39 -0.94 14.88
C THR A 8 -0.12 -0.19 13.58
N PHE A 9 0.59 0.94 13.66
CA PHE A 9 0.99 1.73 12.50
C PHE A 9 2.40 2.28 12.70
N ALA A 10 3.30 1.97 11.76
CA ALA A 10 4.72 2.32 11.76
C ALA A 10 5.42 2.09 13.13
N GLY A 11 5.09 0.98 13.80
CA GLY A 11 5.71 0.54 15.05
C GLY A 11 5.05 1.07 16.33
N LEU A 12 4.00 1.89 16.25
CA LEU A 12 3.21 2.30 17.40
C LEU A 12 1.84 1.61 17.44
N PRO A 13 1.28 1.32 18.63
CA PRO A 13 -0.10 0.88 18.74
C PRO A 13 -1.06 1.98 18.28
N VAL A 14 -2.09 1.61 17.54
CA VAL A 14 -3.14 2.54 17.11
C VAL A 14 -4.12 2.75 18.27
N HIS A 15 -4.36 4.02 18.60
CA HIS A 15 -5.39 4.44 19.53
C HIS A 15 -6.50 5.14 18.75
N ALA A 16 -7.69 4.54 18.75
CA ALA A 16 -8.85 5.10 18.09
C ALA A 16 -9.32 6.38 18.81
N PHE A 17 -9.47 7.45 18.05
CA PHE A 17 -10.10 8.70 18.44
C PHE A 17 -11.36 8.88 17.59
N ASP A 18 -12.45 8.26 18.03
CA ASP A 18 -13.71 8.15 17.30
C ASP A 18 -14.87 8.88 18.00
N GLY A 19 -14.65 9.41 19.20
CA GLY A 19 -15.67 10.16 19.92
C GLY A 19 -16.60 9.34 20.78
N ASP A 20 -16.20 8.12 21.11
CA ASP A 20 -16.79 7.39 22.22
C ASP A 20 -16.74 8.22 23.53
N PRO A 21 -17.90 8.61 24.08
CA PRO A 21 -17.97 9.35 25.34
C PRO A 21 -17.56 8.50 26.56
N GLU A 22 -17.51 7.17 26.43
CA GLU A 22 -17.02 6.24 27.46
C GLU A 22 -15.52 5.96 27.33
N GLY A 23 -14.86 6.61 26.37
CA GLY A 23 -13.42 6.56 26.18
C GLY A 23 -12.67 6.86 27.48
N GLY A 24 -11.79 5.95 27.88
CA GLY A 24 -10.93 6.11 29.05
C GLY A 24 -9.97 7.31 28.93
N PRO A 25 -9.05 7.49 29.89
CA PRO A 25 -8.09 8.58 29.82
C PRO A 25 -7.25 8.50 28.53
N LEU A 26 -7.08 9.64 27.86
CA LEU A 26 -6.28 9.74 26.65
C LEU A 26 -4.82 9.34 26.93
N PRO A 27 -4.18 8.54 26.07
CA PRO A 27 -2.77 8.21 26.19
C PRO A 27 -1.88 9.43 25.94
N ALA A 28 -0.60 9.30 26.25
CA ALA A 28 0.37 10.35 25.92
C ALA A 28 0.45 10.56 24.39
N ALA A 29 0.29 11.80 23.95
CA ALA A 29 0.12 12.15 22.53
C ALA A 29 1.23 11.67 21.57
N GLY A 30 2.44 11.42 22.08
CA GLY A 30 3.57 10.95 21.27
C GLY A 30 3.88 9.44 21.38
N GLU A 31 3.09 8.67 22.13
CA GLU A 31 3.34 7.24 22.40
C GLU A 31 2.45 6.29 21.59
N VAL A 32 1.49 6.83 20.84
CA VAL A 32 0.52 6.07 20.04
C VAL A 32 0.42 6.63 18.62
N ALA A 33 -0.08 5.81 17.70
CA ALA A 33 -0.63 6.29 16.44
C ALA A 33 -2.09 6.69 16.65
N TRP A 34 -2.41 7.96 16.42
CA TRP A 34 -3.78 8.44 16.58
C TRP A 34 -4.60 8.07 15.34
N GLY A 35 -5.59 7.20 15.52
CA GLY A 35 -6.52 6.83 14.46
C GLY A 35 -7.78 7.67 14.54
N ILE A 36 -7.95 8.63 13.64
CA ILE A 36 -9.15 9.46 13.57
C ILE A 36 -10.19 8.70 12.75
N TYR A 37 -11.21 8.21 13.43
CA TYR A 37 -12.25 7.37 12.83
C TYR A 37 -13.64 7.95 13.04
N HIS A 38 -14.61 7.48 12.26
CA HIS A 38 -16.02 7.65 12.61
C HIS A 38 -16.41 6.60 13.67
N HIS A 39 -17.42 6.94 14.47
CA HIS A 39 -18.03 6.04 15.43
C HIS A 39 -19.39 5.55 14.91
N ILE A 40 -19.62 4.25 15.02
CA ILE A 40 -20.93 3.62 14.82
C ILE A 40 -21.30 3.02 16.17
N HIS A 41 -22.41 3.47 16.75
CA HIS A 41 -22.89 2.94 18.01
C HIS A 41 -23.33 1.47 17.85
N ASP A 42 -23.33 0.69 18.94
CA ASP A 42 -23.75 -0.73 18.94
C ASP A 42 -25.16 -0.97 18.38
N ASN A 43 -26.02 0.04 18.40
CA ASN A 43 -27.36 0.00 17.83
C ASN A 43 -27.42 0.35 16.33
N GLY A 44 -26.27 0.50 15.67
CA GLY A 44 -26.12 0.85 14.26
C GLY A 44 -26.37 2.32 13.93
N VAL A 45 -26.54 3.18 14.93
CA VAL A 45 -26.71 4.63 14.72
C VAL A 45 -25.34 5.27 14.49
N TRP A 46 -25.26 6.14 13.48
CA TRP A 46 -24.08 6.94 13.18
C TRP A 46 -23.79 7.91 14.33
N GLY A 47 -22.55 7.86 14.84
CA GLY A 47 -22.01 8.75 15.86
C GLY A 47 -21.23 9.91 15.24
N ALA A 48 -20.13 10.32 15.89
CA ALA A 48 -19.26 11.35 15.36
C ALA A 48 -18.49 10.85 14.12
N GLU A 49 -18.36 11.69 13.10
CA GLU A 49 -17.63 11.37 11.87
C GLU A 49 -16.19 11.89 11.96
N VAL A 50 -15.35 11.49 10.99
CA VAL A 50 -13.95 11.94 10.94
C VAL A 50 -13.81 13.46 10.93
N PRO A 51 -14.64 14.25 10.22
CA PRO A 51 -14.58 15.71 10.28
C PRO A 51 -14.71 16.27 11.71
N GLU A 52 -15.71 15.84 12.48
CA GLU A 52 -15.90 16.33 13.85
C GLU A 52 -14.80 15.81 14.77
N ASN A 53 -14.41 14.54 14.61
CA ASN A 53 -13.37 13.93 15.42
C ASN A 53 -12.00 14.54 15.15
N PHE A 54 -11.70 14.97 13.93
CA PHE A 54 -10.48 15.69 13.60
C PHE A 54 -10.43 17.05 14.31
N ASP A 55 -11.51 17.83 14.28
CA ASP A 55 -11.58 19.11 14.98
C ASP A 55 -11.54 18.96 16.50
N ARG A 56 -12.10 17.87 17.04
CA ARG A 56 -12.00 17.55 18.46
C ARG A 56 -10.58 17.11 18.83
N PHE A 57 -9.96 16.25 18.03
CA PHE A 57 -8.58 15.79 18.20
C PHE A 57 -7.62 16.96 18.30
N LEU A 58 -7.74 17.91 17.38
CA LEU A 58 -6.94 19.12 17.41
C LEU A 58 -7.12 19.91 18.72
N ARG A 59 -8.31 19.95 19.32
CA ARG A 59 -8.56 20.69 20.57
C ARG A 59 -8.14 19.95 21.83
N GLU A 60 -8.26 18.63 21.85
CA GLU A 60 -8.15 17.83 23.08
C GLU A 60 -6.81 17.13 23.23
N VAL A 61 -6.08 16.91 22.13
CA VAL A 61 -4.76 16.28 22.14
C VAL A 61 -3.66 17.33 22.02
N ASP A 62 -2.56 17.13 22.76
CA ASP A 62 -1.32 17.91 22.59
C ASP A 62 -0.65 17.54 21.25
N THR A 63 -1.19 18.11 20.18
CA THR A 63 -0.80 17.86 18.78
C THR A 63 0.66 18.19 18.48
N ALA A 64 1.28 19.07 19.29
CA ALA A 64 2.71 19.37 19.18
C ALA A 64 3.62 18.15 19.48
N ARG A 65 3.08 17.11 20.12
CA ARG A 65 3.78 15.86 20.43
C ARG A 65 3.40 14.69 19.53
N VAL A 66 2.38 14.84 18.68
CA VAL A 66 1.89 13.78 17.80
C VAL A 66 2.92 13.49 16.71
N THR A 67 3.22 12.21 16.54
CA THR A 67 4.20 11.71 15.55
C THR A 67 3.56 10.81 14.50
N HIS A 68 2.44 10.15 14.82
CA HIS A 68 1.79 9.16 13.96
C HIS A 68 0.30 9.46 13.90
N LEU A 69 -0.24 9.52 12.69
CA LEU A 69 -1.64 9.84 12.44
C LEU A 69 -2.20 8.91 11.36
N VAL A 70 -3.39 8.37 11.60
CA VAL A 70 -4.15 7.55 10.68
C VAL A 70 -5.51 8.23 10.50
N ILE A 71 -5.95 8.39 9.26
CA ILE A 71 -7.27 8.93 8.94
C ILE A 71 -8.11 7.81 8.33
N GLY A 72 -9.22 7.48 8.98
CA GLY A 72 -10.21 6.51 8.47
C GLY A 72 -11.25 7.15 7.56
N PHE A 73 -12.45 6.61 7.51
CA PHE A 73 -13.48 7.03 6.54
C PHE A 73 -13.96 8.48 6.76
N TRP A 74 -13.62 9.37 5.81
CA TRP A 74 -13.95 10.81 5.82
C TRP A 74 -15.22 11.19 5.05
N GLY A 75 -15.93 10.21 4.49
CA GLY A 75 -17.08 10.42 3.62
C GLY A 75 -16.88 9.85 2.22
N PHE A 76 -17.91 9.96 1.39
CA PHE A 76 -17.93 9.39 0.03
C PHE A 76 -17.15 10.20 -1.00
N ASP A 77 -16.84 11.46 -0.69
CA ASP A 77 -16.01 12.34 -1.52
C ASP A 77 -15.18 13.30 -0.66
N CYS A 78 -14.43 14.18 -1.33
CA CYS A 78 -13.60 15.21 -0.69
C CYS A 78 -14.22 16.61 -0.76
N GLY A 79 -15.54 16.71 -0.96
CA GLY A 79 -16.24 17.99 -1.12
C GLY A 79 -16.50 18.70 0.20
N GLU A 80 -16.94 17.95 1.21
CA GLU A 80 -17.20 18.49 2.56
C GLU A 80 -15.96 18.43 3.46
N PHE A 81 -15.15 17.38 3.29
CA PHE A 81 -13.90 17.19 4.01
C PHE A 81 -12.86 16.56 3.09
N ASP A 82 -11.80 17.31 2.80
CA ASP A 82 -10.57 16.78 2.20
C ASP A 82 -9.51 16.58 3.30
N PRO A 83 -9.13 15.33 3.64
CA PRO A 83 -8.05 15.06 4.59
C PRO A 83 -6.76 15.80 4.27
N VAL A 84 -6.40 15.94 2.99
CA VAL A 84 -5.17 16.62 2.58
C VAL A 84 -5.24 18.10 2.93
N GLU A 85 -6.29 18.80 2.52
CA GLU A 85 -6.49 20.22 2.80
C GLU A 85 -6.48 20.49 4.30
N ARG A 86 -7.19 19.65 5.07
CA ARG A 86 -7.33 19.80 6.53
C ARG A 86 -6.03 19.55 7.27
N LEU A 87 -5.23 18.58 6.83
CA LEU A 87 -3.90 18.33 7.40
C LEU A 87 -2.92 19.46 7.08
N VAL A 88 -2.91 19.94 5.84
CA VAL A 88 -2.05 21.08 5.43
C VAL A 88 -2.43 22.34 6.21
N ALA A 89 -3.72 22.61 6.39
CA ALA A 89 -4.21 23.75 7.17
C ALA A 89 -3.84 23.67 8.65
N ALA A 90 -3.62 22.46 9.19
CA ALA A 90 -3.22 22.23 10.58
C ALA A 90 -1.73 21.93 10.75
N ALA A 91 -0.90 22.11 9.71
CA ALA A 91 0.49 21.66 9.70
C ALA A 91 1.36 22.30 10.80
N ASP A 92 1.10 23.58 11.15
CA ASP A 92 1.80 24.30 12.23
C ASP A 92 1.55 23.69 13.62
N ARG A 93 0.46 22.92 13.76
CA ARG A 93 0.07 22.24 15.00
C ARG A 93 0.63 20.83 15.11
N LEU A 94 1.12 20.26 14.01
CA LEU A 94 1.67 18.90 13.91
C LEU A 94 3.17 18.91 13.55
N PRO A 95 4.02 19.69 14.24
CA PRO A 95 5.43 19.92 13.87
C PRO A 95 6.31 18.66 13.98
N ARG A 96 5.80 17.58 14.57
CA ARG A 96 6.53 16.33 14.80
C ARG A 96 5.97 15.15 14.01
N LEU A 97 5.03 15.35 13.11
CA LEU A 97 4.45 14.27 12.32
C LEU A 97 5.52 13.56 11.49
N ARG A 98 5.61 12.23 11.64
CA ARG A 98 6.58 11.33 11.00
C ARG A 98 5.91 10.23 10.19
N ALA A 99 4.74 9.77 10.60
CA ALA A 99 3.99 8.75 9.89
C ALA A 99 2.56 9.21 9.65
N LEU A 100 2.08 9.05 8.42
CA LEU A 100 0.73 9.40 8.02
C LEU A 100 0.14 8.29 7.14
N PHE A 101 -1.06 7.82 7.49
CA PHE A 101 -1.85 6.95 6.65
C PHE A 101 -3.21 7.59 6.35
N LEU A 102 -3.51 7.74 5.06
CA LEU A 102 -4.82 8.13 4.56
C LEU A 102 -5.60 6.93 4.05
N GLY A 103 -6.73 6.63 4.69
CA GLY A 103 -7.70 5.68 4.17
C GLY A 103 -7.70 4.35 4.90
N ASP A 104 -7.43 4.32 6.22
CA ASP A 104 -7.66 3.10 7.03
C ASP A 104 -9.18 2.83 7.17
N ILE A 105 -9.75 2.33 6.09
CA ILE A 105 -11.17 2.17 5.84
C ILE A 105 -11.40 0.68 5.60
N ARG A 106 -12.38 0.12 6.32
CA ARG A 106 -12.81 -1.26 6.15
C ARG A 106 -13.67 -1.39 4.91
N ASP A 107 -13.67 -2.55 4.27
CA ASP A 107 -14.52 -2.79 3.09
C ASP A 107 -16.01 -2.64 3.39
N TRP A 108 -16.41 -2.92 4.63
CA TRP A 108 -17.79 -2.69 5.10
C TRP A 108 -18.17 -1.20 5.14
N ASP A 109 -17.21 -0.32 5.41
CA ASP A 109 -17.45 1.13 5.48
C ASP A 109 -17.50 1.72 4.06
N LEU A 110 -16.47 1.45 3.25
CA LEU A 110 -16.42 1.82 1.84
C LEU A 110 -15.40 0.95 1.12
N HIS A 111 -15.84 0.26 0.07
CA HIS A 111 -14.98 -0.60 -0.74
C HIS A 111 -13.79 0.18 -1.34
N LEU A 112 -12.60 -0.42 -1.34
CA LEU A 112 -11.33 0.18 -1.75
C LEU A 112 -11.39 0.99 -3.08
N SER A 113 -12.12 0.49 -4.08
CA SER A 113 -12.25 1.15 -5.40
C SER A 113 -13.04 2.47 -5.38
N TRP A 114 -13.77 2.75 -4.30
CA TRP A 114 -14.62 3.94 -4.15
C TRP A 114 -13.99 4.99 -3.23
N ILE A 115 -12.86 4.67 -2.59
CA ILE A 115 -12.17 5.61 -1.71
C ILE A 115 -11.55 6.70 -2.57
N ARG A 116 -12.13 7.90 -2.46
CA ARG A 116 -11.78 9.08 -3.25
C ARG A 116 -10.76 9.94 -2.53
N HIS A 117 -9.76 10.38 -3.30
CA HIS A 117 -8.66 11.23 -2.90
C HIS A 117 -8.58 12.49 -3.75
N THR A 118 -7.70 13.39 -3.35
CA THR A 118 -7.25 14.54 -4.14
C THR A 118 -5.76 14.45 -4.42
N ASP A 119 -5.11 15.60 -4.64
CA ASP A 119 -3.66 15.66 -4.81
C ASP A 119 -2.97 15.61 -3.44
N VAL A 120 -2.23 14.54 -3.15
CA VAL A 120 -1.53 14.35 -1.87
C VAL A 120 -0.18 15.06 -1.80
N SER A 121 0.31 15.62 -2.91
CA SER A 121 1.62 16.30 -2.99
C SER A 121 1.83 17.41 -1.95
N PRO A 122 0.83 18.25 -1.63
CA PRO A 122 0.98 19.31 -0.62
C PRO A 122 1.37 18.80 0.77
N LEU A 123 1.06 17.54 1.12
CA LEU A 123 1.43 16.95 2.40
C LEU A 123 2.94 16.93 2.61
N PHE A 124 3.71 16.62 1.57
CA PHE A 124 5.16 16.49 1.69
C PHE A 124 5.86 17.86 1.83
N ALA A 125 5.23 18.92 1.32
CA ALA A 125 5.68 20.28 1.57
C ALA A 125 5.33 20.76 2.98
N ALA A 126 4.14 20.40 3.48
CA ALA A 126 3.65 20.74 4.81
C ALA A 126 4.39 19.96 5.92
N PHE A 127 4.74 18.71 5.65
CA PHE A 127 5.40 17.79 6.58
C PHE A 127 6.74 17.29 6.01
N PRO A 128 7.77 18.15 5.90
CA PRO A 128 9.07 17.78 5.31
C PRO A 128 9.86 16.75 6.14
N GLU A 129 9.37 16.48 7.35
CA GLU A 129 9.94 15.57 8.33
C GLU A 129 9.29 14.17 8.30
N LEU A 130 8.34 13.96 7.37
CA LEU A 130 7.63 12.69 7.18
C LEU A 130 8.59 11.58 6.72
N GLU A 131 8.52 10.44 7.39
CA GLU A 131 9.34 9.25 7.15
C GLU A 131 8.52 8.10 6.57
N HIS A 132 7.22 8.07 6.84
CA HIS A 132 6.32 6.98 6.48
C HIS A 132 5.01 7.54 5.93
N PHE A 133 4.67 7.22 4.69
CA PHE A 133 3.39 7.58 4.09
C PHE A 133 2.71 6.37 3.48
N GLU A 134 1.45 6.18 3.84
CA GLU A 134 0.58 5.18 3.24
C GLU A 134 -0.70 5.85 2.73
N VAL A 135 -1.23 5.33 1.63
CA VAL A 135 -2.53 5.72 1.12
C VAL A 135 -3.27 4.49 0.61
N ARG A 136 -4.56 4.39 0.96
CA ARG A 136 -5.47 3.34 0.53
C ARG A 136 -6.59 3.95 -0.29
N GLY A 137 -6.83 3.40 -1.48
CA GLY A 137 -7.74 3.94 -2.48
C GLY A 137 -7.02 4.81 -3.50
N SER A 138 -7.52 4.82 -4.74
CA SER A 138 -6.88 5.52 -5.85
C SER A 138 -7.83 6.38 -6.69
N ASP A 139 -9.13 6.45 -6.39
CA ASP A 139 -10.04 7.32 -7.16
C ASP A 139 -9.66 8.79 -6.96
N GLY A 140 -9.28 9.48 -8.04
CA GLY A 140 -8.83 10.87 -7.97
C GLY A 140 -7.45 11.11 -7.33
N LEU A 141 -6.75 10.05 -6.92
CA LEU A 141 -5.43 10.14 -6.29
C LEU A 141 -4.40 10.74 -7.26
N ARG A 142 -3.71 11.78 -6.82
CA ARG A 142 -2.62 12.41 -7.59
C ARG A 142 -1.40 12.63 -6.71
N LEU A 143 -0.23 12.49 -7.33
CA LEU A 143 1.06 12.75 -6.73
C LEU A 143 1.94 13.40 -7.79
N ALA A 144 2.57 14.52 -7.46
CA ALA A 144 3.63 15.14 -8.23
C ALA A 144 4.98 14.57 -7.76
N PRO A 145 6.00 14.51 -8.63
CA PRO A 145 7.34 14.10 -8.23
C PRO A 145 7.85 14.93 -7.05
N LEU A 146 8.35 14.25 -6.02
CA LEU A 146 8.87 14.87 -4.81
C LEU A 146 10.30 15.33 -5.04
N ASP A 147 10.58 16.59 -4.72
CA ASP A 147 11.94 17.11 -4.72
C ASP A 147 12.77 16.57 -3.54
N GLY A 148 14.08 16.84 -3.53
CA GLY A 148 14.96 16.32 -2.50
C GLY A 148 14.64 16.80 -1.08
N ARG A 149 13.89 17.90 -0.91
CA ARG A 149 13.44 18.34 0.43
C ARG A 149 12.26 17.50 0.89
N ALA A 150 11.25 17.34 0.03
CA ALA A 150 10.07 16.52 0.29
C ALA A 150 10.42 15.04 0.48
N GLY A 151 11.40 14.53 -0.28
CA GLY A 151 11.83 13.13 -0.24
C GLY A 151 12.97 12.80 0.72
N ALA A 152 13.62 13.79 1.36
CA ALA A 152 14.82 13.57 2.17
C ALA A 152 14.63 12.58 3.33
N ARG A 153 13.46 12.65 3.99
CA ARG A 153 13.16 11.91 5.21
C ARG A 153 12.36 10.64 4.96
N LEU A 154 11.68 10.53 3.82
CA LEU A 154 10.89 9.35 3.47
C LEU A 154 11.72 8.08 3.47
N ARG A 155 11.19 7.06 4.15
CA ARG A 155 11.72 5.70 4.30
C ARG A 155 10.71 4.68 3.80
N THR A 156 9.42 4.96 3.95
CA THR A 156 8.33 4.07 3.54
C THR A 156 7.31 4.82 2.69
N LEU A 157 6.96 4.23 1.54
CA LEU A 157 5.84 4.62 0.70
C LEU A 157 5.00 3.37 0.41
N ARG A 158 3.71 3.41 0.68
CA ARG A 158 2.79 2.32 0.35
C ARG A 158 1.53 2.87 -0.30
N PHE A 159 1.17 2.28 -1.44
CA PHE A 159 -0.03 2.63 -2.20
C PHE A 159 -0.90 1.39 -2.36
N GLU A 160 -1.99 1.33 -1.59
CA GLU A 160 -2.95 0.24 -1.62
C GLU A 160 -4.12 0.62 -2.52
N ALA A 161 -4.32 -0.09 -3.62
CA ALA A 161 -5.32 0.24 -4.63
C ALA A 161 -5.88 -1.02 -5.29
N VAL A 162 -7.14 -0.94 -5.72
CA VAL A 162 -7.73 -1.92 -6.65
C VAL A 162 -7.01 -1.85 -8.00
N MET A 163 -6.62 -0.64 -8.40
CA MET A 163 -5.71 -0.41 -9.52
C MET A 163 -5.04 0.95 -9.37
N LEU A 164 -3.71 0.93 -9.50
CA LEU A 164 -2.86 2.07 -9.23
C LEU A 164 -2.64 2.88 -10.51
N PRO A 165 -2.93 4.20 -10.52
CA PRO A 165 -2.68 5.02 -11.70
C PRO A 165 -1.19 5.02 -12.06
N ALA A 166 -0.88 4.90 -13.35
CA ALA A 166 0.49 4.91 -13.86
C ALA A 166 1.23 6.21 -13.48
N GLU A 167 0.51 7.33 -13.35
CA GLU A 167 1.02 8.61 -12.90
C GLU A 167 1.60 8.55 -11.49
N ILE A 168 1.05 7.71 -10.60
CA ILE A 168 1.60 7.53 -9.25
C ILE A 168 2.94 6.80 -9.32
N VAL A 169 3.03 5.74 -10.13
CA VAL A 169 4.28 5.01 -10.35
C VAL A 169 5.34 5.94 -10.94
N ARG A 170 4.99 6.71 -11.98
CA ARG A 170 5.89 7.71 -12.58
C ARG A 170 6.32 8.78 -11.58
N ALA A 171 5.40 9.30 -10.77
CA ALA A 171 5.75 10.29 -9.76
C ALA A 171 6.77 9.73 -8.76
N VAL A 172 6.61 8.48 -8.31
CA VAL A 172 7.58 7.81 -7.43
C VAL A 172 8.93 7.66 -8.14
N THR A 173 8.96 7.24 -9.41
CA THR A 173 10.23 7.05 -10.16
C THR A 173 10.92 8.38 -10.48
N GLU A 174 10.15 9.44 -10.63
CA GLU A 174 10.62 10.80 -10.90
C GLU A 174 11.02 11.57 -9.64
N SER A 175 10.71 11.05 -8.45
CA SER A 175 11.01 11.67 -7.16
C SER A 175 12.48 11.50 -6.71
N GLU A 176 12.96 12.42 -5.88
CA GLU A 176 14.25 12.32 -5.20
C GLU A 176 14.08 11.62 -3.84
N LEU A 177 14.25 10.31 -3.82
CA LEU A 177 13.98 9.46 -2.65
C LEU A 177 15.25 8.75 -2.14
N PRO A 178 16.30 9.49 -1.75
CA PRO A 178 17.62 8.91 -1.49
C PRO A 178 17.65 7.94 -0.30
N GLY A 179 16.68 8.04 0.61
CA GLY A 179 16.59 7.20 1.79
C GLY A 179 15.42 6.23 1.80
N LEU A 180 14.64 6.10 0.71
CA LEU A 180 13.51 5.17 0.66
C LEU A 180 14.00 3.73 0.80
N ARG A 181 13.44 3.02 1.77
CA ARG A 181 13.79 1.63 2.11
C ARG A 181 12.67 0.66 1.79
N HIS A 182 11.42 1.11 1.87
CA HIS A 182 10.23 0.28 1.71
C HIS A 182 9.31 0.93 0.69
N LEU A 183 8.96 0.19 -0.36
CA LEU A 183 8.02 0.61 -1.39
C LEU A 183 7.04 -0.52 -1.68
N ASP A 184 5.75 -0.28 -1.42
CA ASP A 184 4.67 -1.18 -1.84
C ASP A 184 3.76 -0.49 -2.84
N LEU A 185 3.51 -1.18 -3.95
CA LEU A 185 2.62 -0.76 -5.01
C LEU A 185 1.61 -1.88 -5.28
N TRP A 186 0.35 -1.66 -4.94
CA TRP A 186 -0.75 -2.55 -5.29
C TRP A 186 -1.23 -2.18 -6.70
N LEU A 187 -0.68 -2.86 -7.70
CA LEU A 187 -0.78 -2.45 -9.09
C LEU A 187 -2.19 -2.59 -9.64
N GLY A 188 -2.92 -3.60 -9.19
CA GLY A 188 -4.24 -3.96 -9.70
C GLY A 188 -4.21 -4.73 -11.02
N GLY A 189 -5.42 -4.89 -11.57
CA GLY A 189 -5.65 -5.50 -12.87
C GLY A 189 -7.01 -5.09 -13.43
N GLY A 190 -7.17 -5.09 -14.75
CA GLY A 190 -8.47 -4.96 -15.38
C GLY A 190 -8.38 -4.80 -16.89
N ASP A 191 -9.51 -5.02 -17.57
CA ASP A 191 -9.62 -5.03 -19.04
C ASP A 191 -9.44 -3.65 -19.71
N ARG A 192 -9.06 -2.63 -18.93
CA ARG A 192 -8.96 -1.22 -19.33
C ARG A 192 -7.51 -0.92 -19.76
N PRO A 193 -7.21 -0.84 -21.07
CA PRO A 193 -5.84 -0.74 -21.57
C PRO A 193 -5.11 0.55 -21.18
N ASP A 194 -5.85 1.57 -20.76
CA ASP A 194 -5.41 2.93 -20.46
C ASP A 194 -5.10 3.17 -18.98
N TRP A 195 -5.42 2.23 -18.08
CA TRP A 195 -5.36 2.46 -16.63
C TRP A 195 -4.34 1.60 -15.87
N LEU A 196 -3.59 0.76 -16.58
CA LEU A 196 -2.58 -0.12 -15.97
C LEU A 196 -1.21 0.56 -15.95
N ALA A 197 -0.53 0.54 -14.79
CA ALA A 197 0.91 0.73 -14.75
C ALA A 197 1.58 -0.33 -15.62
N SER A 198 2.21 0.09 -16.71
CA SER A 198 2.89 -0.83 -17.62
C SER A 198 4.21 -1.30 -17.02
N LEU A 199 4.77 -2.40 -17.55
CA LEU A 199 6.14 -2.80 -17.22
C LEU A 199 7.15 -1.68 -17.53
N ASP A 200 6.87 -0.81 -18.52
CA ASP A 200 7.70 0.34 -18.84
C ASP A 200 7.70 1.38 -17.70
N ASP A 201 6.56 1.56 -17.01
CA ASP A 201 6.46 2.46 -15.86
C ASP A 201 7.23 1.91 -14.64
N LEU A 202 7.30 0.59 -14.50
CA LEU A 202 8.05 -0.10 -13.44
C LEU A 202 9.56 -0.17 -13.72
N ALA A 203 9.98 -0.10 -14.98
CA ALA A 203 11.38 -0.28 -15.38
C ALA A 203 12.39 0.58 -14.58
N PRO A 204 12.12 1.86 -14.25
CA PRO A 204 13.04 2.65 -13.43
C PRO A 204 13.15 2.15 -11.97
N ILE A 205 12.07 1.61 -11.39
CA ILE A 205 12.09 0.99 -10.05
C ILE A 205 12.92 -0.29 -10.10
N LEU A 206 12.70 -1.12 -11.12
CA LEU A 206 13.41 -2.40 -11.32
C LEU A 206 14.91 -2.21 -11.59
N ALA A 207 15.29 -1.14 -12.31
CA ALA A 207 16.69 -0.72 -12.42
C ALA A 207 17.24 -0.25 -11.05
N GLY A 208 16.40 0.48 -10.30
CA GLY A 208 16.68 0.93 -8.93
C GLY A 208 17.79 1.95 -8.81
N GLU A 209 18.19 2.61 -9.91
CA GLU A 209 19.27 3.62 -9.94
C GLU A 209 18.96 4.82 -9.04
N ARG A 210 17.67 5.17 -8.92
CA ARG A 210 17.17 6.30 -8.12
C ARG A 210 16.73 5.92 -6.71
N LEU A 211 16.80 4.63 -6.37
CA LEU A 211 16.37 4.08 -5.09
C LEU A 211 17.52 3.33 -4.41
N PRO A 212 18.63 4.02 -4.08
CA PRO A 212 19.87 3.39 -3.61
C PRO A 212 19.72 2.72 -2.22
N ALA A 213 18.76 3.17 -1.42
CA ALA A 213 18.50 2.68 -0.07
C ALA A 213 17.41 1.59 0.00
N LEU A 214 16.80 1.21 -1.14
CA LEU A 214 15.67 0.28 -1.14
C LEU A 214 16.08 -1.09 -0.58
N ARG A 215 15.25 -1.65 0.30
CA ARG A 215 15.44 -2.97 0.94
C ARG A 215 14.20 -3.83 0.85
N HIS A 216 13.02 -3.23 0.78
CA HIS A 216 11.76 -3.90 0.51
C HIS A 216 11.13 -3.35 -0.76
N LEU A 217 10.66 -4.26 -1.62
CA LEU A 217 9.82 -3.93 -2.77
C LEU A 217 8.64 -4.89 -2.79
N GLY A 218 7.42 -4.34 -2.68
CA GLY A 218 6.17 -5.03 -2.94
C GLY A 218 5.57 -4.58 -4.26
N LEU A 219 5.41 -5.51 -5.20
CA LEU A 219 4.64 -5.30 -6.43
C LEU A 219 3.42 -6.24 -6.37
N GLU A 220 2.41 -5.80 -5.64
CA GLU A 220 1.32 -6.65 -5.17
C GLU A 220 0.06 -6.45 -6.01
N ASN A 221 -0.93 -7.33 -5.80
CA ASN A 221 -2.26 -7.22 -6.39
C ASN A 221 -2.27 -7.06 -7.92
N ALA A 222 -1.35 -7.72 -8.63
CA ALA A 222 -1.27 -7.56 -10.08
C ALA A 222 -1.97 -8.68 -10.85
N GLY A 223 -2.79 -8.31 -11.84
CA GLY A 223 -3.47 -9.27 -12.74
C GLY A 223 -2.54 -9.96 -13.74
N ALA A 224 -1.40 -9.36 -14.09
CA ALA A 224 -0.40 -9.96 -14.99
C ALA A 224 0.86 -10.41 -14.22
N HIS A 225 0.68 -11.08 -13.08
CA HIS A 225 1.75 -11.26 -12.11
C HIS A 225 2.93 -12.09 -12.63
N ASP A 226 2.71 -13.07 -13.51
CA ASP A 226 3.81 -13.83 -14.13
C ASP A 226 4.76 -12.94 -14.94
N ARG A 227 4.25 -11.91 -15.62
CA ARG A 227 5.08 -10.97 -16.37
C ARG A 227 5.88 -10.03 -15.46
N ILE A 228 5.29 -9.67 -14.32
CA ILE A 228 6.00 -8.89 -13.29
C ILE A 228 7.10 -9.74 -12.67
N ALA A 229 6.80 -11.00 -12.35
CA ALA A 229 7.78 -11.97 -11.86
C ALA A 229 8.95 -12.16 -12.84
N GLU A 230 8.69 -12.28 -14.14
CA GLU A 230 9.72 -12.32 -15.19
C GLU A 230 10.56 -11.04 -15.22
N ALA A 231 9.94 -9.85 -15.18
CA ALA A 231 10.67 -8.59 -15.15
C ALA A 231 11.51 -8.41 -13.89
N VAL A 232 11.01 -8.87 -12.74
CA VAL A 232 11.73 -8.86 -11.46
C VAL A 232 12.89 -9.84 -11.46
N ALA A 233 12.74 -11.01 -12.09
CA ALA A 233 13.77 -12.03 -12.18
C ALA A 233 15.10 -11.48 -12.73
N ASP A 234 15.05 -10.54 -13.68
CA ASP A 234 16.24 -9.91 -14.27
C ASP A 234 16.62 -8.55 -13.65
N ALA A 235 15.82 -8.03 -12.71
CA ALA A 235 15.90 -6.66 -12.22
C ALA A 235 17.14 -6.42 -11.32
N PRO A 236 18.00 -5.43 -11.65
CA PRO A 236 19.17 -5.08 -10.83
C PRO A 236 18.85 -4.66 -9.38
N VAL A 237 17.63 -4.17 -9.12
CA VAL A 237 17.20 -3.81 -7.76
C VAL A 237 17.17 -5.02 -6.83
N VAL A 238 16.92 -6.23 -7.33
CA VAL A 238 16.80 -7.46 -6.51
C VAL A 238 18.05 -7.73 -5.67
N GLU A 239 19.25 -7.44 -6.20
CA GLU A 239 20.53 -7.73 -5.53
C GLU A 239 20.73 -7.00 -4.21
N ARG A 240 19.98 -5.92 -3.95
CA ARG A 240 20.07 -5.15 -2.69
C ARG A 240 18.86 -5.29 -1.79
N LEU A 241 17.81 -5.97 -2.25
CA LEU A 241 16.63 -6.20 -1.43
C LEU A 241 16.98 -7.15 -0.28
N GLU A 242 16.39 -6.89 0.87
CA GLU A 242 16.29 -7.80 2.00
C GLU A 242 14.96 -8.56 1.94
N SER A 243 13.95 -8.01 1.27
CA SER A 243 12.63 -8.65 1.13
C SER A 243 11.95 -8.24 -0.18
N LEU A 244 11.23 -9.19 -0.77
CA LEU A 244 10.45 -9.01 -2.00
C LEU A 244 9.03 -9.55 -1.77
N SER A 245 8.02 -8.79 -2.18
CA SER A 245 6.63 -9.24 -2.19
C SER A 245 6.07 -9.20 -3.62
N LEU A 246 5.50 -10.32 -4.05
CA LEU A 246 4.73 -10.53 -5.27
C LEU A 246 3.38 -11.19 -4.92
N ALA A 247 2.86 -10.80 -3.76
CA ALA A 247 1.66 -11.35 -3.16
C ALA A 247 0.37 -10.79 -3.80
N LEU A 248 -0.76 -11.38 -3.41
CA LEU A 248 -2.10 -10.89 -3.77
C LEU A 248 -2.35 -10.96 -5.28
N GLY A 249 -1.59 -11.78 -5.99
CA GLY A 249 -1.48 -11.76 -7.43
C GLY A 249 -2.09 -12.96 -8.15
N THR A 250 -2.03 -12.91 -9.48
CA THR A 250 -2.28 -14.07 -10.35
C THR A 250 -1.03 -14.92 -10.59
N LEU A 251 -0.09 -14.97 -9.64
CA LEU A 251 1.20 -15.64 -9.83
C LEU A 251 1.02 -17.15 -9.99
N THR A 252 1.52 -17.70 -11.09
CA THR A 252 1.45 -19.13 -11.41
C THR A 252 2.83 -19.78 -11.39
N ASP A 253 2.86 -21.08 -11.68
CA ASP A 253 4.12 -21.84 -11.83
C ASP A 253 5.06 -21.22 -12.87
N ALA A 254 4.54 -20.57 -13.91
CA ALA A 254 5.37 -19.92 -14.92
C ALA A 254 6.15 -18.73 -14.35
N GLY A 255 5.49 -17.87 -13.57
CA GLY A 255 6.14 -16.73 -12.90
C GLY A 255 7.14 -17.17 -11.83
N ALA A 256 6.80 -18.18 -11.02
CA ALA A 256 7.74 -18.72 -10.04
C ALA A 256 8.95 -19.39 -10.69
N GLU A 257 8.76 -20.12 -11.80
CA GLU A 257 9.89 -20.67 -12.57
C GLU A 257 10.82 -19.55 -13.06
N ALA A 258 10.25 -18.48 -13.60
CA ALA A 258 11.01 -17.32 -14.07
C ALA A 258 11.83 -16.70 -12.92
N LEU A 259 11.23 -16.51 -11.75
CA LEU A 259 11.93 -16.01 -10.55
C LEU A 259 13.10 -16.91 -10.13
N LEU A 260 12.89 -18.23 -10.11
CA LEU A 260 13.94 -19.19 -9.75
C LEU A 260 15.07 -19.28 -10.80
N ALA A 261 14.77 -18.98 -12.06
CA ALA A 261 15.74 -18.99 -13.16
C ALA A 261 16.54 -17.69 -13.31
N GLY A 262 16.05 -16.59 -12.72
CA GLY A 262 16.67 -15.27 -12.80
C GLY A 262 17.82 -15.04 -11.82
N ARG A 263 17.94 -13.79 -11.35
CA ARG A 263 18.92 -13.40 -10.35
C ARG A 263 18.70 -14.18 -9.04
N PRO A 264 19.77 -14.58 -8.34
CA PRO A 264 19.65 -15.31 -7.08
C PRO A 264 18.82 -14.54 -6.05
N LEU A 265 17.88 -15.22 -5.39
CA LEU A 265 17.05 -14.68 -4.30
C LEU A 265 17.50 -15.17 -2.92
N GLY A 266 18.53 -16.03 -2.86
CA GLY A 266 18.96 -16.68 -1.63
C GLY A 266 19.55 -15.75 -0.55
N HIS A 267 19.76 -14.46 -0.86
CA HIS A 267 20.16 -13.43 0.10
C HIS A 267 18.98 -12.73 0.78
N LEU A 268 17.75 -12.89 0.29
CA LEU A 268 16.58 -12.31 0.91
C LEU A 268 16.34 -12.93 2.30
N ALA A 269 15.87 -12.11 3.24
CA ALA A 269 15.32 -12.57 4.49
C ALA A 269 13.90 -13.10 4.31
N ASP A 270 13.12 -12.45 3.43
CA ASP A 270 11.69 -12.69 3.23
C ASP A 270 11.32 -12.66 1.74
N LEU A 271 10.56 -13.65 1.29
CA LEU A 271 9.93 -13.69 -0.03
C LEU A 271 8.44 -13.95 0.18
N ASP A 272 7.62 -12.95 -0.07
CA ASP A 272 6.17 -13.06 0.10
C ASP A 272 5.48 -13.29 -1.24
N LEU A 273 4.88 -14.47 -1.37
CA LEU A 273 4.08 -14.89 -2.51
C LEU A 273 2.66 -15.29 -2.08
N HIS A 274 2.17 -14.89 -0.91
CA HIS A 274 0.83 -15.31 -0.45
C HIS A 274 -0.27 -14.85 -1.42
N HIS A 275 -1.39 -15.56 -1.41
CA HIS A 275 -2.47 -15.37 -2.38
C HIS A 275 -1.96 -15.55 -3.82
N HIS A 276 -1.78 -16.82 -4.19
CA HIS A 276 -1.15 -17.24 -5.44
C HIS A 276 -1.87 -18.41 -6.11
N TYR A 277 -1.49 -18.71 -7.35
CA TYR A 277 -2.00 -19.82 -8.16
C TYR A 277 -0.94 -20.91 -8.45
N LEU A 278 0.15 -20.94 -7.67
CA LEU A 278 1.16 -21.99 -7.71
C LEU A 278 0.57 -23.37 -7.36
N THR A 279 1.07 -24.40 -8.04
CA THR A 279 0.84 -25.79 -7.63
C THR A 279 1.60 -26.13 -6.36
N GLU A 280 1.15 -27.15 -5.63
CA GLU A 280 1.88 -27.65 -4.44
C GLU A 280 3.33 -28.05 -4.78
N GLU A 281 3.53 -28.66 -5.96
CA GLU A 281 4.84 -29.07 -6.46
C GLU A 281 5.77 -27.87 -6.66
N MET A 282 5.27 -26.80 -7.31
CA MET A 282 6.05 -25.58 -7.48
C MET A 282 6.32 -24.88 -6.15
N GLY A 283 5.32 -24.78 -5.26
CA GLY A 283 5.50 -24.21 -3.93
C GLY A 283 6.54 -24.95 -3.09
N ALA A 284 6.62 -26.29 -3.20
CA ALA A 284 7.68 -27.07 -2.57
C ALA A 284 9.05 -26.77 -3.17
N ARG A 285 9.13 -26.67 -4.50
CA ARG A 285 10.36 -26.33 -5.22
C ARG A 285 10.90 -24.94 -4.86
N VAL A 286 10.04 -23.93 -4.72
CA VAL A 286 10.45 -22.58 -4.29
C VAL A 286 11.10 -22.63 -2.91
N ARG A 287 10.50 -23.34 -1.95
CA ARG A 287 11.08 -23.49 -0.60
C ARG A 287 12.41 -24.24 -0.61
N GLU A 288 12.52 -25.31 -1.41
CA GLU A 288 13.76 -26.09 -1.52
C GLU A 288 14.89 -25.27 -2.16
N ALA A 289 14.57 -24.45 -3.16
CA ALA A 289 15.55 -23.58 -3.82
C ALA A 289 16.05 -22.44 -2.91
N LEU A 290 15.27 -22.06 -1.89
CA LEU A 290 15.52 -20.90 -1.03
C LEU A 290 15.54 -21.26 0.48
N PRO A 291 16.42 -22.20 0.92
CA PRO A 291 16.36 -22.78 2.27
C PRO A 291 16.67 -21.81 3.43
N GLY A 292 17.23 -20.62 3.13
CA GLY A 292 17.53 -19.57 4.11
C GLY A 292 16.54 -18.39 4.10
N VAL A 293 15.57 -18.41 3.19
CA VAL A 293 14.59 -17.33 2.99
C VAL A 293 13.29 -17.72 3.67
N ARG A 294 12.65 -16.78 4.37
CA ARG A 294 11.28 -16.98 4.87
C ARG A 294 10.32 -16.81 3.70
N VAL A 295 9.95 -17.94 3.07
CA VAL A 295 9.01 -17.96 1.95
C VAL A 295 7.58 -18.06 2.49
N ASN A 296 6.77 -17.04 2.23
CA ASN A 296 5.32 -17.06 2.47
C ASN A 296 4.60 -17.54 1.20
N LEU A 297 3.81 -18.60 1.34
CA LEU A 297 3.02 -19.26 0.29
C LEU A 297 1.62 -19.59 0.85
N ASP A 298 1.15 -18.75 1.77
CA ASP A 298 -0.17 -18.92 2.37
C ASP A 298 -1.26 -18.51 1.36
N ASP A 299 -2.48 -18.96 1.61
CA ASP A 299 -3.67 -18.69 0.77
C ASP A 299 -3.55 -19.11 -0.73
N PRO A 300 -3.28 -20.39 -1.03
CA PRO A 300 -3.28 -20.87 -2.41
C PRO A 300 -4.69 -20.86 -3.01
N GLN A 301 -4.86 -20.17 -4.14
CA GLN A 301 -6.15 -20.00 -4.83
C GLN A 301 -6.55 -21.21 -5.73
N GLY A 302 -5.70 -22.22 -5.83
CA GLY A 302 -5.91 -23.40 -6.66
C GLY A 302 -5.60 -23.17 -8.15
N PHE A 303 -6.23 -23.94 -9.05
CA PHE A 303 -6.01 -23.76 -10.50
C PHE A 303 -6.90 -22.62 -11.02
N PRO A 304 -6.34 -21.59 -11.66
CA PRO A 304 -7.11 -20.44 -12.06
C PRO A 304 -8.11 -20.82 -13.16
N GLU A 305 -9.38 -20.44 -12.99
CA GLU A 305 -10.43 -20.81 -13.94
C GLU A 305 -10.19 -20.25 -15.34
N TRP A 306 -9.49 -19.12 -15.47
CA TRP A 306 -9.12 -18.51 -16.75
C TRP A 306 -8.03 -19.25 -17.51
N LEU A 307 -7.21 -20.07 -16.85
CA LEU A 307 -6.26 -20.97 -17.52
C LEU A 307 -6.93 -22.26 -18.03
N LYS A 308 -8.23 -22.47 -17.78
CA LYS A 308 -8.91 -23.66 -18.31
C LYS A 308 -8.85 -23.65 -19.85
N PRO A 309 -8.55 -24.80 -20.50
CA PRO A 309 -8.34 -24.88 -21.95
C PRO A 309 -9.46 -24.29 -22.80
N GLN A 310 -10.70 -24.25 -22.29
CA GLN A 310 -11.83 -23.62 -22.98
C GLN A 310 -11.65 -22.12 -23.24
N TRP A 311 -11.02 -21.37 -22.33
CA TRP A 311 -10.85 -19.91 -22.46
C TRP A 311 -9.66 -19.58 -23.37
N SER A 312 -8.56 -20.32 -23.21
CA SER A 312 -7.39 -20.25 -24.10
C SER A 312 -7.77 -20.56 -25.56
N ARG A 313 -8.64 -21.55 -25.81
CA ARG A 313 -9.15 -21.87 -27.16
C ARG A 313 -10.00 -20.76 -27.79
N LEU A 314 -10.55 -19.86 -26.99
CA LEU A 314 -11.31 -18.70 -27.46
C LEU A 314 -10.42 -17.46 -27.67
N GLY A 315 -9.10 -17.56 -27.42
CA GLY A 315 -8.18 -16.43 -27.51
C GLY A 315 -8.41 -15.35 -26.45
N LEU A 316 -9.13 -15.69 -25.38
CA LEU A 316 -9.41 -14.78 -24.26
C LEU A 316 -8.33 -14.97 -23.20
N ASP A 317 -7.34 -14.08 -23.17
CA ASP A 317 -6.40 -13.93 -22.06
C ASP A 317 -7.09 -13.11 -20.96
N MET A 318 -7.75 -13.80 -20.03
CA MET A 318 -8.44 -13.19 -18.89
C MET A 318 -7.53 -13.04 -17.66
N SER A 319 -6.21 -13.27 -17.80
CA SER A 319 -5.27 -13.12 -16.67
C SER A 319 -5.35 -11.70 -16.09
N GLY A 320 -5.46 -10.69 -16.96
CA GLY A 320 -5.59 -9.28 -16.56
C GLY A 320 -6.92 -8.91 -15.90
N SER A 321 -7.94 -9.77 -15.88
CA SER A 321 -9.27 -9.45 -15.36
C SER A 321 -9.44 -9.77 -13.87
N TYR A 322 -8.47 -10.44 -13.26
CA TYR A 322 -8.50 -10.80 -11.85
C TYR A 322 -7.83 -9.72 -10.99
N ILE A 323 -8.53 -9.30 -9.94
CA ILE A 323 -8.03 -8.44 -8.88
C ILE A 323 -8.29 -9.20 -7.59
N SER A 324 -7.26 -9.42 -6.77
CA SER A 324 -7.51 -9.87 -5.41
C SER A 324 -8.04 -8.66 -4.65
N VAL A 325 -9.30 -8.73 -4.22
CA VAL A 325 -9.78 -7.78 -3.21
C VAL A 325 -9.31 -8.36 -1.88
N ALA A 326 -8.00 -8.19 -1.63
CA ALA A 326 -7.17 -8.76 -0.57
C ALA A 326 -7.97 -9.23 0.65
N GLU A 327 -8.02 -10.55 0.89
CA GLU A 327 -8.45 -11.20 2.16
C GLU A 327 -7.69 -10.67 3.37
#